data_AF-F3UDQ7-F1
#
_entry.id   AF-F3UDQ7-F1
#
_cell.length_a   1.000
_cell.length_b   1.000
_cell.length_c   1.000
_cell.angle_alpha   90.00
_cell.angle_beta   90.00
_cell.angle_gamma   90.00
#
_symmetry.space_group_name_H-M   'P 1'
#
loop_
_entity.id
_entity.type
_entity.pdbx_description
1 polymer ?
#
loop_
_entity_poly.entity_id
_entity_poly.type
_entity_poly.pdbx_seq_one_letter_code
_entity_poly.pdbx_strand_id
1 'polypeptide(L)'
;MIRSTKKEETIIPTTQWTRGTRLLPLFNFSIQYFYLKGKGLSYMVLDEIESTRRAYYFLKSYKSLHTLAERKNEHGAFKDKAVELVTEIEAYRDNLDEVKREIFANLFTKKPKETKKLCDLYKVLCVDKIEYKCLKTEILLDFAKSYREGALLVYKT
;
A
#
# COMPACT_ATOMS: atom_id res chain seq x y z
N MET A 1 25.38 28.79 -44.66
CA MET A 1 24.35 28.19 -43.77
C MET A 1 24.60 26.69 -43.70
N ILE A 2 25.20 26.19 -42.62
CA ILE A 2 25.43 24.76 -42.38
C ILE A 2 24.79 24.45 -41.02
N ARG A 3 23.66 23.73 -41.02
CA ARG A 3 22.99 23.23 -39.81
C ARG A 3 23.54 21.84 -39.51
N SER A 4 24.44 21.73 -38.54
CA SER A 4 24.82 20.44 -37.94
C SER A 4 23.67 19.92 -37.08
N THR A 5 23.10 18.79 -37.47
CA THR A 5 22.19 17.97 -36.66
C THR A 5 23.00 17.16 -35.66
N LYS A 6 22.95 17.53 -34.37
CA LYS A 6 23.46 16.67 -33.29
C LYS A 6 22.53 15.48 -33.13
N LYS A 7 23.05 14.26 -33.31
CA LYS A 7 22.38 13.02 -32.90
C LYS A 7 22.36 12.96 -31.38
N GLU A 8 21.18 12.88 -30.78
CA GLU A 8 21.01 12.50 -29.37
C GLU A 8 21.20 11.00 -29.26
N GLU A 9 22.34 10.58 -28.73
CA GLU A 9 22.61 9.20 -28.34
C GLU A 9 21.90 8.90 -27.02
N THR A 10 20.91 8.02 -27.07
CA THR A 10 20.16 7.56 -25.91
C THR A 10 21.01 6.54 -25.14
N ILE A 11 21.68 6.98 -24.08
CA ILE A 11 22.42 6.10 -23.16
C ILE A 11 21.42 5.49 -22.17
N ILE A 12 21.09 4.21 -22.35
CA ILE A 12 20.35 3.40 -21.37
C ILE A 12 21.38 2.72 -20.46
N PRO A 13 21.45 2.98 -19.15
CA PRO A 13 22.34 2.21 -18.28
C PRO A 13 21.65 0.90 -17.86
N THR A 14 22.19 -0.21 -18.37
CA THR A 14 21.88 -1.58 -17.95
C THR A 14 22.35 -1.82 -16.52
N THR A 15 21.46 -2.17 -15.60
CA THR A 15 21.85 -2.64 -14.25
C THR A 15 22.06 -4.15 -14.25
N GLN A 16 23.33 -4.57 -14.34
CA GLN A 16 23.77 -5.93 -14.06
C GLN A 16 23.94 -6.10 -12.54
N TRP A 17 23.30 -7.13 -11.95
CA TRP A 17 23.45 -7.48 -10.55
C TRP A 17 24.50 -8.56 -10.38
N THR A 18 25.61 -8.24 -9.71
CA THR A 18 26.56 -9.24 -9.17
C THR A 18 26.32 -9.47 -7.68
N ARG A 19 26.25 -10.74 -7.30
CA ARG A 19 26.04 -11.24 -5.93
C ARG A 19 27.23 -10.90 -5.03
N GLY A 20 26.96 -10.46 -3.79
CA GLY A 20 27.93 -10.52 -2.71
C GLY A 20 27.83 -9.39 -1.68
N THR A 21 27.72 -9.79 -0.42
CA THR A 21 27.94 -9.04 0.84
C THR A 21 26.90 -8.03 1.35
N ARG A 22 26.51 -8.30 2.61
CA ARG A 22 25.76 -7.46 3.54
C ARG A 22 26.48 -6.14 3.80
N LEU A 23 25.81 -5.03 3.53
CA LEU A 23 25.58 -3.85 4.39
C LEU A 23 25.13 -2.66 3.52
N LEU A 24 24.19 -1.88 4.06
CA LEU A 24 23.70 -0.55 3.67
C LEU A 24 22.38 -0.48 2.86
N PRO A 25 21.22 -0.33 3.54
CA PRO A 25 20.04 0.30 2.93
C PRO A 25 20.20 1.83 2.78
N LEU A 26 21.27 2.41 3.33
CA LEU A 26 21.45 3.87 3.41
C LEU A 26 22.05 4.49 2.14
N PHE A 27 22.77 3.73 1.31
CA PHE A 27 23.43 4.29 0.12
C PHE A 27 22.50 4.45 -1.09
N ASN A 28 21.42 3.66 -1.16
CA ASN A 28 20.48 3.74 -2.28
C ASN A 28 19.58 4.99 -2.19
N PHE A 29 19.31 5.47 -0.97
CA PHE A 29 18.59 6.73 -0.75
C PHE A 29 19.40 7.93 -1.25
N SER A 30 20.70 8.00 -0.95
CA SER A 30 21.53 9.15 -1.32
C SER A 30 21.72 9.31 -2.83
N ILE A 31 21.82 8.19 -3.57
CA ILE A 31 21.94 8.22 -5.03
C ILE A 31 20.62 8.64 -5.70
N GLN A 32 19.49 8.11 -5.24
CA GLN A 32 18.16 8.54 -5.70
C GLN A 32 17.94 10.04 -5.44
N TYR A 33 18.37 10.52 -4.27
CA TYR A 33 18.27 11.92 -3.85
C TYR A 33 19.04 12.86 -4.79
N PHE A 34 20.28 12.50 -5.13
CA PHE A 34 21.13 13.31 -6.02
C PHE A 34 20.61 13.37 -7.46
N TYR A 35 20.08 12.26 -7.98
CA TYR A 35 19.57 12.19 -9.35
C TYR A 35 18.29 13.02 -9.56
N LEU A 36 17.46 13.15 -8.52
CA LEU A 36 16.20 13.92 -8.58
C LEU A 36 16.40 15.42 -8.36
N LYS A 37 17.41 15.83 -7.57
CA LYS A 37 17.74 17.25 -7.33
C LYS A 37 18.12 18.00 -8.61
N GLY A 38 18.70 17.32 -9.60
CA GLY A 38 19.09 17.92 -10.89
C GLY A 38 17.92 18.20 -11.84
N LYS A 39 16.70 17.72 -11.55
CA LYS A 39 15.53 17.83 -12.43
C LYS A 39 14.44 18.80 -11.96
N GLY A 40 14.69 19.58 -10.90
CA GLY A 40 13.67 20.53 -10.37
C GLY A 40 12.41 19.84 -9.81
N LEU A 41 12.48 18.53 -9.55
CA LEU A 41 11.41 17.78 -8.91
C LEU A 41 11.49 18.05 -7.41
N SER A 42 10.50 18.77 -6.90
CA SER A 42 10.27 18.92 -5.45
C SER A 42 10.34 17.54 -4.79
N TYR A 43 11.06 17.44 -3.66
CA TYR A 43 11.07 16.22 -2.87
C TYR A 43 9.65 16.02 -2.32
N MET A 44 8.85 15.21 -3.02
CA MET A 44 7.55 14.78 -2.55
C MET A 44 7.77 13.86 -1.35
N VAL A 45 7.72 14.44 -0.15
CA VAL A 45 7.84 13.72 1.11
C VAL A 45 6.56 12.95 1.33
N LEU A 46 6.64 11.63 1.48
CA LEU A 46 5.48 10.80 1.77
C LEU A 46 4.83 11.24 3.09
N ASP A 47 3.55 11.55 3.05
CA ASP A 47 2.74 11.74 4.25
C ASP A 47 2.18 10.39 4.70
N GLU A 48 2.93 9.69 5.53
CA GLU A 48 2.51 8.38 6.05
C GLU A 48 1.21 8.47 6.87
N ILE A 49 1.01 9.57 7.60
CA ILE A 49 -0.19 9.77 8.41
C ILE A 49 -1.41 9.91 7.51
N GLU A 50 -1.33 10.74 6.48
CA GLU A 50 -2.44 10.93 5.56
C GLU A 50 -2.67 9.70 4.67
N SER A 51 -1.60 9.04 4.24
CA SER A 51 -1.68 7.81 3.43
C SER A 51 -2.36 6.67 4.22
N THR A 52 -1.97 6.47 5.48
CA THR A 52 -2.60 5.47 6.36
C THR A 52 -4.05 5.82 6.66
N ARG A 53 -4.37 7.11 6.84
CA ARG A 53 -5.75 7.59 7.02
C ARG A 53 -6.61 7.29 5.79
N ARG A 54 -6.11 7.58 4.59
CA ARG A 54 -6.81 7.34 3.33
C ARG A 54 -7.05 5.84 3.10
N ALA A 55 -6.04 5.02 3.34
CA ALA A 55 -6.18 3.56 3.30
C ALA A 55 -7.23 3.04 4.31
N TYR A 56 -7.22 3.55 5.53
CA TYR A 56 -8.17 3.15 6.56
C TYR A 56 -9.63 3.44 6.14
N TYR A 57 -9.91 4.64 5.63
CA TYR A 57 -11.27 4.99 5.20
C TYR A 57 -11.70 4.24 3.95
N PHE A 58 -10.77 3.99 3.02
CA PHE A 58 -11.04 3.14 1.87
C PHE A 58 -11.43 1.72 2.33
N LEU A 59 -10.63 1.08 3.18
CA LEU A 59 -10.89 -0.27 3.69
C LEU A 59 -12.16 -0.35 4.55
N LYS A 60 -12.57 0.74 5.21
CA LYS A 60 -13.87 0.80 5.89
C LYS A 60 -15.07 0.61 4.96
N SER A 61 -14.92 0.90 3.67
CA SER A 61 -15.96 0.65 2.66
C SER A 61 -16.11 -0.82 2.26
N TYR A 62 -15.25 -1.73 2.77
CA TYR A 62 -15.27 -3.16 2.44
C TYR A 62 -16.66 -3.77 2.57
N LYS A 63 -17.37 -3.54 3.67
CA LYS A 63 -18.68 -4.17 3.92
C LYS A 63 -19.73 -3.74 2.89
N SER A 64 -19.73 -2.47 2.49
CA SER A 64 -20.61 -1.97 1.44
C SER A 64 -20.24 -2.54 0.07
N LEU A 65 -18.93 -2.62 -0.24
CA LEU A 65 -18.45 -3.20 -1.50
C LEU A 65 -18.80 -4.69 -1.59
N HIS A 66 -18.57 -5.44 -0.52
CA HIS A 66 -18.93 -6.86 -0.43
C HIS A 66 -20.42 -7.08 -0.59
N THR A 67 -21.25 -6.28 0.09
CA THR A 67 -22.71 -6.34 -0.07
C THR A 67 -23.13 -6.08 -1.50
N LEU A 68 -22.50 -5.12 -2.19
CA LEU A 68 -22.78 -4.79 -3.59
C LEU A 68 -22.32 -5.93 -4.53
N ALA A 69 -21.16 -6.51 -4.29
CA ALA A 69 -20.60 -7.62 -5.06
C ALA A 69 -21.49 -8.88 -4.99
N GLU A 70 -22.10 -9.16 -3.84
CA GLU A 70 -22.93 -10.36 -3.61
C GLU A 70 -24.37 -10.27 -4.17
N ARG A 71 -24.81 -9.13 -4.70
CA ARG A 71 -26.20 -8.97 -5.20
C ARG A 71 -26.46 -9.84 -6.41
N LYS A 72 -27.23 -10.92 -6.24
CA LYS A 72 -27.49 -11.95 -7.26
C LYS A 72 -28.24 -11.46 -8.51
N ASN A 73 -29.03 -10.39 -8.41
CA ASN A 73 -29.93 -9.93 -9.49
C ASN A 73 -29.57 -8.55 -10.06
N GLU A 74 -28.41 -8.02 -9.69
CA GLU A 74 -27.88 -6.79 -10.29
C GLU A 74 -26.76 -7.16 -11.27
N HIS A 75 -26.82 -6.56 -12.46
CA HIS A 75 -25.80 -6.65 -13.49
C HIS A 75 -25.42 -5.21 -13.89
N GLY A 76 -24.12 -4.92 -13.98
CA GLY A 76 -23.65 -3.60 -14.39
C GLY A 76 -22.28 -3.24 -13.84
N ALA A 77 -21.68 -2.22 -14.47
CA ALA A 77 -20.30 -1.79 -14.23
C ALA A 77 -19.97 -1.51 -12.75
N PHE A 78 -20.94 -1.04 -11.95
CA PHE A 78 -20.75 -0.80 -10.52
C PHE A 78 -20.55 -2.08 -9.71
N LYS A 79 -21.29 -3.14 -10.03
CA LYS A 79 -21.13 -4.44 -9.36
C LYS A 79 -19.82 -5.08 -9.77
N ASP A 80 -19.51 -5.07 -11.07
CA ASP A 80 -18.24 -5.63 -11.57
C ASP A 80 -17.05 -4.94 -10.92
N LYS A 81 -17.13 -3.61 -10.75
CA LYS A 81 -16.12 -2.85 -10.02
C LYS A 81 -16.07 -3.21 -8.53
N ALA A 82 -17.21 -3.42 -7.89
CA ALA A 82 -17.24 -3.86 -6.49
C ALA A 82 -16.59 -5.24 -6.32
N VAL A 83 -16.86 -6.19 -7.23
CA VAL A 83 -16.22 -7.51 -7.25
C VAL A 83 -14.70 -7.37 -7.41
N GLU A 84 -14.22 -6.55 -8.36
CA GLU A 84 -12.80 -6.28 -8.56
C GLU A 84 -12.14 -5.75 -7.27
N LEU A 85 -12.74 -4.72 -6.66
CA LEU A 85 -12.21 -4.10 -5.44
C LEU A 85 -12.20 -5.06 -4.24
N VAL A 86 -13.27 -5.84 -4.06
CA VAL A 86 -13.33 -6.86 -3.00
C VAL A 86 -12.25 -7.91 -3.23
N THR A 87 -12.10 -8.39 -4.46
CA THR A 87 -11.08 -9.40 -4.80
C THR A 87 -9.67 -8.89 -4.50
N GLU A 88 -9.35 -7.64 -4.84
CA GLU A 88 -8.06 -7.03 -4.50
C GLU A 88 -7.83 -6.96 -2.98
N ILE A 89 -8.86 -6.57 -2.21
CA ILE A 89 -8.79 -6.47 -0.75
C ILE A 89 -8.58 -7.86 -0.11
N GLU A 90 -9.30 -8.87 -0.60
CA GLU A 90 -9.19 -10.24 -0.09
C GLU A 90 -7.85 -10.88 -0.45
N ALA A 91 -7.37 -10.68 -1.68
CA ALA A 91 -6.04 -11.12 -2.10
C ALA A 91 -4.94 -10.50 -1.22
N TYR A 92 -5.05 -9.20 -0.89
CA TYR A 92 -4.14 -8.56 0.05
C TYR A 92 -4.22 -9.21 1.44
N ARG A 93 -5.43 -9.38 1.99
CA ARG A 93 -5.66 -10.01 3.30
C ARG A 93 -5.01 -11.39 3.38
N ASP A 94 -5.15 -12.20 2.33
CA ASP A 94 -4.70 -13.59 2.33
C ASP A 94 -3.17 -13.70 2.26
N ASN A 95 -2.50 -12.67 1.73
CA ASN A 95 -1.04 -12.56 1.70
C ASN A 95 -0.42 -12.04 3.03
N LEU A 96 -1.23 -11.57 3.98
CA LEU A 96 -0.73 -11.14 5.28
C LEU A 96 -0.31 -12.32 6.15
N ASP A 97 0.68 -12.09 7.02
CA ASP A 97 0.99 -13.02 8.11
C ASP A 97 -0.22 -13.21 9.04
N GLU A 98 -0.21 -14.29 9.82
CA GLU A 98 -1.36 -14.69 10.63
C GLU A 98 -1.82 -13.59 11.61
N VAL A 99 -0.89 -12.89 12.25
CA VAL A 99 -1.19 -11.84 13.23
C VAL A 99 -1.79 -10.63 12.51
N LYS A 100 -1.13 -10.14 11.44
CA LYS A 100 -1.64 -9.00 10.66
C LYS A 100 -2.97 -9.30 9.98
N ARG A 101 -3.16 -10.53 9.50
CA ARG A 101 -4.41 -11.00 8.90
C ARG A 101 -5.56 -10.98 9.90
N GLU A 102 -5.35 -11.43 11.14
CA GLU A 102 -6.38 -11.37 12.18
C GLU A 102 -6.69 -9.93 12.61
N ILE A 103 -5.67 -9.05 12.71
CA ILE A 103 -5.87 -7.61 12.93
C ILE A 103 -6.69 -7.00 11.81
N PHE A 104 -6.31 -7.25 10.55
CA PHE A 104 -7.01 -6.76 9.36
C PHE A 104 -8.46 -7.23 9.34
N ALA A 105 -8.67 -8.54 9.58
CA ALA A 105 -9.99 -9.13 9.58
C ALA A 105 -10.87 -8.51 10.68
N ASN A 106 -10.34 -8.36 11.89
CA ASN A 106 -11.06 -7.74 12.99
C ASN A 106 -11.47 -6.29 12.70
N LEU A 107 -10.65 -5.55 11.95
CA LEU A 107 -10.90 -4.15 11.59
C LEU A 107 -11.93 -3.97 10.47
N PHE A 108 -11.88 -4.83 9.45
CA PHE A 108 -12.57 -4.57 8.18
C PHE A 108 -13.55 -5.66 7.74
N THR A 109 -13.18 -6.94 7.87
CA THR A 109 -13.94 -8.04 7.25
C THR A 109 -14.91 -8.74 8.20
N LYS A 110 -14.56 -8.88 9.49
CA LYS A 110 -15.40 -9.58 10.48
C LYS A 110 -16.75 -8.91 10.67
N LYS A 111 -17.78 -9.74 10.87
CA LYS A 111 -19.12 -9.25 11.23
C LYS A 111 -19.07 -8.67 12.65
N PRO A 112 -19.95 -7.70 12.99
CA PRO A 112 -19.94 -7.08 14.32
C PRO A 112 -20.01 -8.07 15.49
N LYS A 113 -20.66 -9.23 15.31
CA LYS A 113 -20.76 -10.29 16.33
C LYS A 113 -19.47 -11.12 16.47
N GLU A 114 -18.61 -11.14 15.46
CA GLU A 114 -17.34 -11.87 15.42
C GLU A 114 -16.14 -10.97 15.78
N THR A 115 -16.32 -9.65 15.70
CA THR A 115 -15.30 -8.66 16.05
C THR A 115 -14.98 -8.73 17.55
N LYS A 116 -13.72 -8.98 17.85
CA LYS A 116 -13.17 -8.93 19.21
C LYS A 116 -12.96 -7.49 19.66
N LYS A 117 -13.20 -7.24 20.95
CA LYS A 117 -12.77 -6.01 21.60
C LYS A 117 -11.24 -5.95 21.59
N LEU A 118 -10.67 -4.74 21.55
CA LEU A 118 -9.21 -4.55 21.51
C LEU A 118 -8.49 -5.29 22.65
N CYS A 119 -9.03 -5.23 23.87
CA CYS A 119 -8.43 -5.90 25.03
C CYS A 119 -8.34 -7.42 24.86
N ASP A 120 -9.34 -8.03 24.22
CA ASP A 120 -9.35 -9.47 23.97
C ASP A 120 -8.45 -9.82 22.79
N LEU A 121 -8.40 -8.95 21.78
CA LEU A 121 -7.52 -9.11 20.62
C LEU A 121 -6.05 -9.09 21.03
N TYR A 122 -5.65 -8.18 21.92
CA TYR A 122 -4.28 -8.12 22.46
C TYR A 122 -3.88 -9.43 23.14
N LYS A 123 -4.78 -10.00 23.95
CA LYS A 123 -4.55 -11.27 24.64
C LYS A 123 -4.41 -12.44 23.66
N VAL A 124 -5.33 -12.54 22.71
CA VAL A 124 -5.38 -13.64 21.72
C VAL A 124 -4.16 -13.61 20.81
N LEU A 125 -3.74 -12.41 20.40
CA LEU A 125 -2.57 -12.24 19.53
C LEU A 125 -1.24 -12.18 20.30
N CYS A 126 -1.29 -12.18 21.63
CA CYS A 126 -0.13 -11.96 22.50
C CYS A 126 0.67 -10.68 22.16
N VAL A 127 -0.02 -9.62 21.73
CA VAL A 127 0.58 -8.32 21.39
C VAL A 127 0.18 -7.25 22.40
N ASP A 128 1.06 -6.28 22.62
CA ASP A 128 0.72 -5.11 23.43
C ASP A 128 0.04 -3.99 22.60
N LYS A 129 -0.36 -2.91 23.29
CA LYS A 129 -1.04 -1.77 22.66
C LYS A 129 -0.16 -1.01 21.68
N ILE A 130 1.15 -0.94 21.92
CA ILE A 130 2.12 -0.24 21.08
C ILE A 130 2.37 -1.07 19.83
N GLU A 131 2.66 -2.35 20.00
CA GLU A 131 2.85 -3.31 18.91
C GLU A 131 1.62 -3.38 18.01
N TYR A 132 0.42 -3.47 18.57
CA TYR A 132 -0.81 -3.43 17.80
C TYR A 132 -0.94 -2.15 16.95
N LYS A 133 -0.57 -0.99 17.51
CA LYS A 133 -0.59 0.28 16.74
C LYS A 133 0.43 0.25 15.61
N CYS A 134 1.64 -0.25 15.85
CA CYS A 134 2.67 -0.39 14.84
C CYS A 134 2.21 -1.32 13.71
N LEU A 135 1.71 -2.51 14.03
CA LEU A 135 1.17 -3.47 13.07
C LEU A 135 0.00 -2.88 12.28
N LYS A 136 -0.93 -2.18 12.95
CA LYS A 136 -2.04 -1.49 12.27
C LYS A 136 -1.52 -0.47 11.25
N THR A 137 -0.55 0.37 11.63
CA THR A 137 0.04 1.38 10.73
C THR A 137 0.76 0.71 9.57
N GLU A 138 1.53 -0.34 9.83
CA GLU A 138 2.25 -1.11 8.82
C GLU A 138 1.28 -1.71 7.79
N ILE A 139 0.23 -2.39 8.24
CA ILE A 139 -0.82 -2.95 7.37
C ILE A 139 -1.45 -1.88 6.48
N LEU A 140 -1.75 -0.70 7.03
CA LEU A 140 -2.40 0.37 6.29
C LEU A 140 -1.47 1.01 5.25
N LEU A 141 -0.21 1.23 5.63
CA LEU A 141 0.77 1.85 4.74
C LEU A 141 1.21 0.89 3.63
N ASP A 142 1.37 -0.39 3.95
CA ASP A 142 1.69 -1.44 2.98
C ASP A 142 0.55 -1.59 1.96
N PHE A 143 -0.69 -1.67 2.43
CA PHE A 143 -1.87 -1.66 1.56
C PHE A 143 -1.91 -0.42 0.67
N ALA A 144 -1.63 0.77 1.22
CA ALA A 144 -1.63 2.00 0.45
C ALA A 144 -0.60 1.99 -0.70
N LYS A 145 0.56 1.35 -0.49
CA LYS A 145 1.62 1.19 -1.49
C LYS A 145 1.26 0.15 -2.54
N SER A 146 0.73 -1.00 -2.13
CA SER A 146 0.41 -2.09 -3.05
C SER A 146 -0.84 -1.82 -3.88
N TYR A 147 -1.79 -1.05 -3.33
CA TYR A 147 -3.06 -0.79 -3.99
C TYR A 147 -2.90 0.16 -5.18
N ARG A 148 -3.10 -0.40 -6.38
CA ARG A 148 -3.17 0.33 -7.66
C ARG A 148 -2.04 1.34 -7.84
N GLU A 149 -0.81 0.84 -7.78
CA GLU A 149 0.40 1.63 -7.98
C GLU A 149 0.54 2.81 -7.00
N GLY A 150 0.07 2.63 -5.76
CA GLY A 150 0.17 3.66 -4.74
C GLY A 150 -0.94 4.72 -4.82
N ALA A 151 -2.10 4.40 -5.40
CA ALA A 151 -3.21 5.35 -5.58
C ALA A 151 -3.72 5.99 -4.26
N LEU A 152 -3.41 5.36 -3.11
CA LEU A 152 -3.78 5.85 -1.78
C LEU A 152 -2.65 6.61 -1.08
N LEU A 153 -1.46 6.69 -1.67
CA LEU A 153 -0.35 7.48 -1.14
C LEU A 153 -0.64 8.98 -1.29
N VAL A 154 -0.20 9.74 -0.30
CA VAL A 154 -0.29 11.19 -0.27
C VAL A 154 1.11 11.76 -0.02
N TYR A 155 1.48 12.77 -0.80
CA TYR A 155 2.77 13.43 -0.70
C TYR A 155 2.57 14.87 -0.24
N LYS A 156 3.42 15.31 0.70
CA LYS A 156 3.48 16.71 1.10
C LYS A 156 4.04 17.52 -0.06
N THR A 157 3.34 18.62 -0.35
CA THR A 157 3.76 19.61 -1.35
C THR A 157 4.62 20.67 -0.68
#